data_AF-A0A9D5EBZ2-F1
#
_entry.id   AF-A0A9D5EBZ2-F1
#
_cell.length_a   1.000
_cell.length_b   1.000
_cell.length_c   1.000
_cell.angle_alpha   90.00
_cell.angle_beta   90.00
_cell.angle_gamma   90.00
#
_symmetry.space_group_name_H-M   'P 1'
#
loop_
_entity.id
_entity.type
_entity.pdbx_description
1 polymer ?
#
loop_
_entity_poly.entity_id
_entity_poly.type
_entity_poly.pdbx_seq_one_letter_code
_entity_poly.pdbx_strand_id
1 'polypeptide(L)' 'MNTPVTPYVLAGRIFSIIGMAFTAASAILLFIIPEWTWGLIATAAFFPFFGLIVLVERYSARHGLIGPETSAEGE' A
#
# COMPACT_ATOMS: atom_id res chain seq x y z
N MET A 1 20.10 10.00 6.62
CA MET A 1 19.86 8.83 5.74
C MET A 1 18.98 9.33 4.60
N ASN A 2 19.57 9.67 3.45
CA ASN A 2 18.81 10.00 2.24
C ASN A 2 18.33 8.69 1.64
N THR A 3 17.10 8.30 1.99
CA THR A 3 16.47 7.15 1.38
C THR A 3 16.10 7.55 -0.05
N PRO A 4 16.47 6.78 -1.09
CA PRO A 4 16.21 7.08 -2.51
C PRO A 4 14.72 6.91 -2.90
N VAL A 5 13.82 7.11 -1.93
CA VAL A 5 12.38 6.93 -2.04
C VAL A 5 11.74 8.11 -1.35
N THR A 6 10.92 8.85 -2.09
CA THR A 6 10.21 10.00 -1.51
C THR A 6 9.35 9.55 -0.32
N PRO A 7 9.31 10.33 0.79
CA PRO A 7 8.67 9.91 2.04
C PRO A 7 7.18 9.59 1.88
N TYR A 8 6.50 10.24 0.93
CA TYR A 8 5.10 9.99 0.59
C TYR A 8 4.86 8.59 0.02
N VAL A 9 5.81 8.06 -0.76
CA VAL A 9 5.72 6.71 -1.34
C VAL A 9 5.86 5.66 -0.25
N LEU A 10 6.78 5.89 0.70
CA LEU A 10 6.93 5.04 1.87
C LEU A 10 5.67 5.05 2.73
N ALA A 11 5.13 6.24 3.03
CA ALA A 11 3.89 6.39 3.79
C ALA A 11 2.70 5.68 3.13
N GLY A 12 2.54 5.85 1.81
CA GLY A 12 1.48 5.19 1.03
C GLY A 12 1.58 3.67 1.08
N ARG A 13 2.79 3.10 0.99
CA ARG A 13 3.02 1.66 1.14
C ARG A 13 2.67 1.17 2.54
N ILE A 14 3.19 1.82 3.57
CA ILE A 14 2.93 1.44 4.98
C ILE A 14 1.42 1.47 5.26
N PHE A 15 0.75 2.54 4.88
CA PHE A 15 -0.69 2.68 5.06
C PHE A 15 -1.48 1.57 4.35
N SER A 16 -1.11 1.25 3.09
CA SER A 16 -1.74 0.17 2.34
C SER A 16 -1.54 -1.18 2.99
N ILE A 17 -0.31 -1.50 3.43
CA ILE A 17 0.01 -2.78 4.07
C ILE A 17 -0.78 -2.93 5.38
N ILE A 18 -0.83 -1.89 6.21
CA ILE A 18 -1.59 -1.90 7.46
C ILE A 18 -3.09 -2.13 7.16
N GLY A 19 -3.66 -1.40 6.20
CA GLY A 19 -5.06 -1.55 5.82
C GLY A 19 -5.39 -2.94 5.28
N MET A 20 -4.55 -3.49 4.41
CA MET A 20 -4.68 -4.85 3.88
C MET A 20 -4.58 -5.91 5.00
N ALA A 21 -3.60 -5.80 5.89
CA ALA A 21 -3.43 -6.74 6.99
C ALA A 21 -4.61 -6.71 7.97
N PHE A 22 -5.09 -5.51 8.32
CA PHE A 22 -6.22 -5.32 9.22
C PHE A 22 -7.53 -5.86 8.65
N THR A 23 -7.83 -5.55 7.38
CA THR A 23 -9.05 -6.02 6.70
C THR A 23 -9.02 -7.53 6.50
N ALA A 24 -7.87 -8.11 6.13
CA ALA A 24 -7.70 -9.56 6.04
C ALA A 24 -7.88 -10.26 7.39
N ALA A 25 -7.24 -9.75 8.46
CA ALA A 25 -7.40 -10.29 9.80
C ALA A 25 -8.86 -10.23 10.28
N SER A 26 -9.54 -9.11 10.04
CA SER A 26 -10.95 -8.93 10.38
C SER A 26 -11.84 -9.91 9.62
N ALA A 27 -11.61 -10.10 8.33
CA ALA A 27 -12.34 -11.07 7.51
C ALA A 27 -12.18 -12.50 8.04
N ILE A 28 -10.95 -12.91 8.36
CA ILE A 28 -10.66 -14.24 8.93
C ILE A 28 -11.44 -14.44 10.24
N LEU A 29 -11.40 -13.47 11.17
CA LEU A 29 -12.13 -13.57 12.43
C LEU A 29 -13.65 -13.66 12.23
N LEU A 30 -14.20 -12.90 11.28
CA LEU A 30 -15.64 -12.91 10.99
C LEU A 30 -16.09 -14.23 10.35
N PHE A 31 -15.28 -14.81 9.46
CA PHE A 31 -15.56 -16.14 8.91
C PHE A 31 -15.45 -17.26 9.94
N ILE A 32 -14.67 -17.09 11.01
CA ILE A 32 -14.60 -18.03 12.14
C ILE A 32 -15.89 -18.01 12.98
N ILE A 33 -16.54 -16.85 13.15
CA ILE A 33 -17.78 -16.67 13.95
C ILE A 33 -19.04 -16.71 13.05
N PRO A 34 -19.03 -17.56 12.00
CA PRO A 34 -19.93 -17.53 10.84
C PRO A 34 -20.62 -16.21 10.41
N GLU A 35 -19.99 -15.05 10.60
CA GLU A 35 -20.54 -13.75 10.20
C GLU A 35 -20.19 -13.46 8.73
N TRP A 36 -20.80 -14.20 7.81
CA TRP A 36 -20.46 -14.20 6.38
C TRP A 36 -20.62 -12.84 5.70
N THR A 37 -21.67 -12.10 6.02
CA THR A 37 -21.94 -10.78 5.41
C THR A 37 -20.83 -9.79 5.75
N TRP A 38 -20.50 -9.67 7.03
CA TRP A 38 -19.42 -8.80 7.51
C TRP A 38 -18.05 -9.30 7.06
N GLY A 39 -17.83 -10.62 7.01
CA GLY A 39 -16.59 -11.20 6.48
C GLY A 39 -16.38 -10.88 4.99
N LEU A 40 -17.44 -10.91 4.18
CA LEU A 40 -17.40 -10.49 2.78
C LEU A 40 -17.13 -9.00 2.64
N ILE A 41 -17.77 -8.15 3.45
CA ILE A 41 -17.51 -6.71 3.46
C ILE A 41 -16.05 -6.42 3.85
N ALA A 42 -15.54 -7.07 4.89
CA ALA A 42 -14.15 -6.93 5.31
C ALA A 42 -13.17 -7.41 4.22
N THR A 43 -13.50 -8.48 3.51
CA THR A 43 -12.73 -8.95 2.34
C THR A 43 -12.78 -7.92 1.21
N ALA A 44 -13.94 -7.32 0.93
CA ALA A 44 -14.08 -6.27 -0.08
C ALA A 44 -13.23 -5.03 0.28
N ALA A 45 -13.14 -4.70 1.56
CA ALA A 45 -12.35 -3.59 2.06
C ALA A 45 -10.83 -3.76 1.88
N PHE A 46 -10.35 -4.98 1.58
CA PHE A 46 -8.96 -5.22 1.20
C PHE A 46 -8.58 -4.54 -0.13
N PHE A 47 -9.49 -4.58 -1.11
CA PHE A 47 -9.20 -4.15 -2.48
C PHE A 47 -8.88 -2.65 -2.62
N PRO A 48 -9.52 -1.71 -1.91
CA PRO A 48 -9.10 -0.31 -1.89
C PRO A 48 -7.62 -0.12 -1.47
N PHE A 49 -7.16 -0.82 -0.44
CA PHE A 49 -5.77 -0.72 0.01
C PHE A 49 -4.79 -1.41 -0.96
N PHE A 50 -5.21 -2.54 -1.53
CA PHE A 50 -4.45 -3.19 -2.61
C PHE A 50 -4.35 -2.31 -3.86
N GLY A 51 -5.44 -1.61 -4.22
CA GLY A 51 -5.44 -0.63 -5.30
C GLY A 51 -4.51 0.54 -5.00
N LEU A 52 -4.48 1.02 -3.75
CA LEU A 52 -3.62 2.11 -3.31
C LEU A 52 -2.14 1.75 -3.48
N ILE A 53 -1.72 0.55 -3.04
CA ILE A 53 -0.31 0.15 -3.19
C ILE A 53 0.07 0.03 -4.67
N VAL A 54 -0.80 -0.55 -5.50
CA VAL A 54 -0.58 -0.64 -6.96
C VAL A 54 -0.50 0.75 -7.60
N LEU A 55 -1.36 1.68 -7.18
CA LEU A 55 -1.36 3.05 -7.67
C LEU A 55 -0.07 3.77 -7.27
N VAL A 56 0.34 3.68 -6.01
CA VAL A 56 1.57 4.28 -5.49
C VAL A 56 2.77 3.73 -6.26
N GLU A 57 2.86 2.41 -6.47
CA GLU A 57 3.95 1.82 -7.21
C GLU A 57 4.01 2.26 -8.67
N ARG A 58 2.86 2.25 -9.36
CA ARG A 58 2.77 2.72 -10.75
C ARG A 58 3.11 4.21 -10.88
N TYR A 59 2.62 5.03 -9.96
CA TYR A 59 2.87 6.47 -9.96
C TYR A 59 4.35 6.76 -9.72
N SER A 60 4.95 6.12 -8.72
CA SER A 60 6.36 6.27 -8.39
C SER A 60 7.28 5.82 -9.52
N ALA A 61 6.96 4.70 -10.18
CA ALA A 61 7.71 4.22 -11.33
C ALA A 61 7.65 5.20 -12.52
N ARG A 62 6.50 5.87 -12.74
CA ARG A 62 6.33 6.85 -13.83
C ARG A 62 7.02 8.19 -13.57
N HIS A 63 7.11 8.62 -12.32
CA HIS A 63 7.63 9.94 -11.96
C HIS A 63 9.07 9.90 -11.41
N GLY A 64 9.75 8.74 -11.49
CA GLY A 64 11.13 8.62 -11.02
C GLY A 64 11.29 8.89 -9.51
N LEU A 65 10.23 8.72 -8.72
CA LEU A 65 10.23 8.99 -7.27
C LEU A 65 10.96 7.93 -6.44
N ILE A 66 11.52 6.94 -7.14
CA ILE A 66 12.30 5.82 -6.64
C ILE A 66 13.55 5.74 -7.54
N GLY A 67 14.72 6.07 -6.98
CA GLY A 67 15.99 6.08 -7.70
C GLY A 67 16.96 7.07 -7.04
N PRO A 68 18.29 6.86 -7.15
CA PRO A 68 19.24 7.87 -6.71
C PRO A 68 18.96 9.16 -7.48
N GLU A 69 19.04 10.31 -6.80
CA GLU A 69 19.10 11.60 -7.50
C GLU A 69 20.14 11.42 -8.62
N THR A 70 19.74 11.57 -9.89
CA THR A 70 20.72 11.79 -10.94
C THR A 70 21.55 12.95 -10.46
N SER A 71 22.79 12.69 -10.06
CA SER A 71 23.80 13.72 -9.89
C SER A 71 23.67 14.59 -11.11
N ALA A 72 23.18 15.81 -10.92
CA ALA A 72 23.19 16.81 -11.96
C ALA A 72 24.62 16.81 -12.51
N GLU A 73 24.72 16.54 -13.80
CA GLU A 73 25.95 16.59 -14.56
C GLU A 73 26.74 17.86 -14.25
N GLY A 74 28.04 17.70 -14.08
CA GLY A 74 29.02 18.70 -14.52
C GLY A 74 29.36 19.81 -13.52
N GLU A 75 30.67 19.83 -13.21
CA GLU A 75 31.49 21.01 -12.88
C GLU A 75 31.37 21.66 -11.49
#